data_AF-A0A0W8E2Y5-F1
#
_entry.id   AF-A0A0W8E2Y5-F1
#
_cell.length_a   1.000
_cell.length_b   1.000
_cell.length_c   1.000
_cell.angle_alpha   90.00
_cell.angle_beta   90.00
_cell.angle_gamma   90.00
#
_symmetry.space_group_name_H-M   'P 1'
#
loop_
_entity.id
_entity.type
_entity.pdbx_description
1 polymer ?
#
loop_
_entity_poly.entity_id
_entity_poly.type
_entity_poly.pdbx_seq_one_letter_code
_entity_poly.pdbx_strand_id
1 'polypeptide(L)'
;METRLGYTGNGEAGRIKFWPVYLCFIIFGIMIPFSKPEFIITSLLLSLLISLAVGFLAINLLIMILNAGNEVLRQNSSQFAREAVSTGMLFMIPFAALAVLAQFILGWDAVMPFASAAIMTAAATSGTEVMKKGAQGIKNVMIPSLLAFVLSTGWMILAGILP
;
A
#
# COMPACT_ATOMS: atom_id res chain seq x y z
N MET A 1 12.04 9.98 -30.17
CA MET A 1 11.36 8.69 -30.02
C MET A 1 10.33 8.84 -28.92
N GLU A 2 9.06 9.02 -29.29
CA GLU A 2 7.94 9.07 -28.35
C GLU A 2 7.62 7.65 -27.90
N THR A 3 8.01 7.27 -26.68
CA THR A 3 7.50 6.06 -26.02
C THR A 3 6.05 6.31 -25.64
N ARG A 4 5.13 6.08 -26.60
CA ARG A 4 3.70 5.87 -26.32
C ARG A 4 3.57 4.56 -25.57
N LEU A 5 3.59 4.62 -24.24
CA LEU A 5 3.22 3.51 -23.38
C LEU A 5 1.71 3.29 -23.57
N GLY A 6 1.38 2.32 -24.42
CA GLY A 6 0.02 1.92 -24.70
C GLY A 6 -0.66 1.35 -23.46
N TYR A 7 -1.89 1.82 -23.21
CA TYR A 7 -3.07 0.98 -23.04
C TYR A 7 -4.31 1.89 -23.21
N THR A 8 -4.75 2.07 -24.46
CA THR A 8 -6.13 2.48 -24.76
C THR A 8 -7.00 1.23 -24.64
N GLY A 9 -7.28 0.81 -23.40
CA GLY A 9 -8.21 -0.26 -23.12
C GLY A 9 -9.35 0.30 -22.31
N ASN A 10 -10.55 0.32 -22.90
CA ASN A 10 -11.82 0.41 -22.18
C ASN A 10 -11.96 -0.81 -21.25
N GLY A 11 -11.19 -0.85 -20.18
CA GLY A 11 -11.42 -1.76 -19.08
C GLY A 11 -12.71 -1.32 -18.42
N GLU A 12 -13.71 -2.20 -18.43
CA GLU A 12 -14.99 -2.02 -17.76
C GLU A 12 -14.79 -1.30 -16.42
N ALA A 13 -15.64 -0.31 -16.14
CA ALA A 13 -15.73 0.36 -14.84
C ALA A 13 -16.24 -0.63 -13.77
N GLY A 14 -15.52 -1.73 -13.58
CA GLY A 14 -15.70 -2.66 -12.49
C GLY A 14 -15.44 -1.91 -11.20
N ARG A 15 -16.33 -2.08 -10.22
CA ARG A 15 -16.18 -1.50 -8.88
C ARG A 15 -14.72 -1.56 -8.43
N ILE A 16 -14.14 -0.40 -8.13
CA ILE A 16 -12.81 -0.28 -7.55
C ILE A 16 -12.80 -1.05 -6.23
N LYS A 17 -11.99 -2.10 -6.15
CA LYS A 17 -12.01 -3.09 -5.08
C LYS A 17 -10.74 -2.95 -4.23
N PHE A 18 -10.86 -2.33 -3.05
CA PHE A 18 -9.75 -2.21 -2.09
C PHE A 18 -9.62 -3.40 -1.13
N TRP A 19 -10.55 -4.36 -1.15
CA TRP A 19 -10.52 -5.52 -0.25
C TRP A 19 -9.21 -6.33 -0.27
N PRO A 20 -8.45 -6.51 -1.38
CA PRO A 20 -7.21 -7.29 -1.34
C PRO A 20 -6.13 -6.56 -0.54
N VAL A 21 -6.16 -5.22 -0.58
CA VAL A 21 -5.23 -4.37 0.19
C VAL A 21 -5.49 -4.54 1.68
N TYR A 22 -6.76 -4.45 2.10
CA TYR A 22 -7.12 -4.65 3.50
C TYR A 22 -6.77 -6.05 3.99
N LEU A 23 -6.93 -7.08 3.14
CA LEU A 23 -6.47 -8.42 3.46
C LEU A 23 -4.95 -8.48 3.69
N CYS A 24 -4.13 -7.80 2.88
CA CYS A 24 -2.68 -7.71 3.13
C CYS A 24 -2.37 -7.05 4.48
N PHE A 25 -3.05 -5.95 4.83
CA PHE A 25 -2.86 -5.30 6.13
C PHE A 25 -3.29 -6.21 7.29
N ILE A 26 -4.40 -6.93 7.16
CA ILE A 26 -4.84 -7.91 8.16
C ILE A 26 -3.77 -9.00 8.34
N ILE A 27 -3.22 -9.53 7.25
CA ILE A 27 -2.15 -10.54 7.31
C ILE A 27 -0.94 -9.98 8.08
N PHE A 28 -0.46 -8.78 7.71
CA PHE A 28 0.65 -8.15 8.43
C PHE A 28 0.33 -7.90 9.92
N GLY A 29 -0.89 -7.45 10.23
CA GLY A 29 -1.34 -7.19 11.60
C GLY A 29 -1.40 -8.46 12.46
N ILE A 30 -1.94 -9.56 11.92
CA ILE A 30 -2.02 -10.85 12.61
C ILE A 30 -0.63 -11.42 12.88
N MET A 31 0.32 -11.17 11.98
CA MET A 31 1.67 -11.71 12.09
C MET A 31 2.54 -11.04 13.17
N ILE A 32 2.32 -9.76 13.49
CA ILE A 32 3.09 -9.01 14.49
C ILE A 32 3.26 -9.73 15.85
N PRO A 33 2.19 -10.22 16.52
CA PRO A 33 2.33 -10.89 17.81
C PRO A 33 3.10 -12.21 17.74
N PHE A 34 3.17 -12.87 16.57
CA PHE A 34 3.96 -14.10 16.39
C PHE A 34 5.46 -13.82 16.24
N SER A 35 5.85 -12.58 16.00
CA SER A 35 7.25 -12.14 16.04
C SER A 35 7.74 -11.88 17.47
N LYS A 36 6.86 -11.93 18.48
CA LYS A 36 7.20 -11.63 19.87
C LYS A 36 7.33 -12.90 20.73
N PRO A 37 8.18 -12.87 21.77
CA PRO A 37 8.40 -14.03 22.65
C PRO A 37 7.17 -14.37 23.50
N GLU A 38 6.34 -13.39 23.85
CA GLU A 38 5.09 -13.61 24.61
C GLU A 38 3.87 -13.28 23.74
N PHE A 39 3.07 -14.29 23.43
CA PHE A 39 1.84 -14.10 22.70
C PHE A 39 0.74 -13.57 23.64
N ILE A 40 0.32 -12.33 23.42
CA ILE A 40 -0.75 -11.68 24.19
C ILE A 40 -1.91 -11.33 23.25
N ILE A 41 -3.13 -11.75 23.60
CA ILE A 41 -4.35 -11.49 22.80
C ILE A 41 -4.59 -9.99 22.60
N THR A 42 -4.25 -9.16 23.60
CA THR A 42 -4.36 -7.70 23.48
C THR A 42 -3.42 -7.16 22.41
N SER A 43 -2.20 -7.70 22.30
CA SER A 43 -1.23 -7.34 21.26
C SER A 43 -1.77 -7.69 19.87
N LEU A 44 -2.39 -8.86 19.71
CA LEU A 44 -3.06 -9.26 18.45
C LEU A 44 -4.20 -8.31 18.06
N LEU A 45 -5.09 -7.98 18.99
CA LEU A 45 -6.21 -7.08 18.70
C LEU A 45 -5.72 -5.68 18.34
N LEU A 46 -4.72 -5.18 19.07
CA LEU A 46 -4.17 -3.85 18.86
C LEU A 46 -3.37 -3.78 17.54
N SER A 47 -2.55 -4.80 17.24
CA SER A 47 -1.83 -4.87 15.97
C SER A 47 -2.77 -4.95 14.77
N LEU A 48 -3.87 -5.71 14.87
CA LEU A 48 -4.89 -5.79 13.84
C LEU A 48 -5.59 -4.45 13.65
N LEU A 49 -5.99 -3.77 14.74
CA LEU A 49 -6.61 -2.44 14.66
C LEU A 49 -5.68 -1.40 14.04
N ILE A 50 -4.43 -1.32 14.49
CA ILE A 50 -3.46 -0.38 13.90
C ILE A 50 -3.24 -0.74 12.42
N SER A 51 -3.14 -2.02 12.05
CA SER A 51 -2.88 -2.42 10.65
C SER A 51 -3.97 -1.93 9.71
N LEU A 52 -5.23 -2.09 10.12
CA LEU A 52 -6.39 -1.62 9.38
C LEU A 52 -6.44 -0.10 9.35
N ALA A 53 -6.14 0.57 10.47
CA ALA A 53 -6.09 2.02 10.53
C ALA A 53 -5.03 2.58 9.58
N VAL A 54 -3.83 1.99 9.56
CA VAL A 54 -2.75 2.39 8.65
C VAL A 54 -3.09 2.06 7.20
N GLY A 55 -3.69 0.91 6.91
CA GLY A 55 -4.14 0.58 5.56
C GLY A 55 -5.20 1.55 5.04
N PHE A 56 -6.18 1.87 5.89
CA PHE A 56 -7.18 2.89 5.59
C PHE A 56 -6.54 4.27 5.36
N LEU A 57 -5.63 4.68 6.25
CA LEU A 57 -4.94 5.96 6.14
C LEU A 57 -4.08 6.03 4.87
N ALA A 58 -3.32 4.98 4.55
CA ALA A 58 -2.47 4.90 3.38
C ALA A 58 -3.26 5.07 2.08
N ILE A 59 -4.36 4.33 1.93
CA ILE A 59 -5.24 4.45 0.77
C ILE A 59 -5.76 5.89 0.62
N ASN A 60 -6.30 6.46 1.69
CA ASN A 60 -6.91 7.78 1.64
C ASN A 60 -5.89 8.89 1.38
N LEU A 61 -4.71 8.84 2.02
CA LEU A 61 -3.65 9.83 1.80
C LEU A 61 -3.08 9.74 0.39
N LEU A 62 -2.89 8.53 -0.15
CA LEU A 62 -2.43 8.36 -1.53
C LEU A 62 -3.45 8.91 -2.53
N ILE A 63 -4.73 8.60 -2.36
CA ILE A 63 -5.80 9.16 -3.20
C ILE A 63 -5.82 10.69 -3.10
N MET A 64 -5.72 11.24 -1.89
CA MET A 64 -5.73 12.68 -1.66
C MET A 64 -4.55 13.37 -2.34
N ILE A 65 -3.33 12.88 -2.13
CA ILE A 65 -2.11 13.45 -2.70
C ILE A 65 -2.12 13.36 -4.22
N LEU A 66 -2.52 12.22 -4.80
CA LEU A 66 -2.56 12.05 -6.24
C LEU A 66 -3.62 12.94 -6.90
N ASN A 67 -4.78 13.13 -6.25
CA ASN A 67 -5.79 14.09 -6.69
C ASN A 67 -5.30 15.54 -6.60
N ALA A 68 -4.63 15.91 -5.51
CA ALA A 68 -4.11 17.26 -5.31
C ALA A 68 -2.96 17.58 -6.27
N GLY A 69 -2.09 16.60 -6.55
CA GLY A 69 -0.95 16.78 -7.46
C GLY A 69 -1.32 16.83 -8.95
N ASN A 70 -2.54 16.43 -9.31
CA ASN A 70 -3.00 16.25 -10.69
C ASN A 70 -4.41 16.83 -10.90
N GLU A 71 -4.57 18.13 -10.66
CA GLU A 71 -5.87 18.80 -10.77
C GLU A 71 -6.51 18.69 -12.16
N VAL A 72 -5.70 18.77 -13.23
CA VAL A 72 -6.18 18.63 -14.62
C VAL A 72 -6.80 17.25 -14.86
N LEU A 73 -6.17 16.18 -14.35
CA LEU A 73 -6.72 14.83 -14.46
C LEU A 73 -7.95 14.63 -13.59
N ARG A 74 -7.97 15.24 -12.40
CA ARG A 74 -9.13 15.21 -11.51
C ARG A 74 -10.38 15.80 -12.17
N GLN A 75 -10.23 16.85 -12.98
CA GLN A 75 -11.33 17.46 -13.73
C GLN A 75 -11.84 16.55 -14.87
N ASN A 76 -10.95 15.79 -15.50
CA ASN A 76 -11.28 14.92 -16.64
C ASN A 76 -11.78 13.52 -16.23
N SER A 77 -11.37 13.03 -15.06
CA SER A 77 -11.78 11.74 -14.52
C SER A 77 -11.75 11.80 -13.00
N SER A 78 -12.91 11.77 -12.33
CA SER A 78 -12.96 11.84 -10.86
C SER A 78 -12.44 10.57 -10.16
N GLN A 79 -12.28 9.46 -10.89
CA GLN A 79 -11.90 8.15 -10.34
C GLN A 79 -10.46 7.74 -10.63
N PHE A 80 -9.70 8.53 -11.42
CA PHE A 80 -8.37 8.14 -11.90
C PHE A 80 -7.43 7.72 -10.75
N ALA A 81 -7.41 8.49 -9.66
CA ALA A 81 -6.55 8.28 -8.50
C ALA A 81 -6.96 7.04 -7.71
N ARG A 82 -8.27 6.79 -7.55
CA ARG A 82 -8.76 5.61 -6.83
C ARG A 82 -8.43 4.33 -7.56
N GLU A 83 -8.64 4.31 -8.87
CA GLU A 83 -8.27 3.18 -9.72
C GLU A 83 -6.76 2.95 -9.69
N ALA A 84 -5.95 4.02 -9.85
CA ALA A 84 -4.49 3.90 -9.85
C ALA A 84 -3.94 3.40 -8.51
N VAL A 85 -4.47 3.90 -7.39
CA VAL A 85 -4.11 3.40 -6.05
C VAL A 85 -4.56 1.95 -5.87
N SER A 86 -5.76 1.59 -6.32
CA SER A 86 -6.24 0.21 -6.22
C SER A 86 -5.36 -0.77 -6.99
N THR A 87 -4.95 -0.41 -8.21
CA THR A 87 -4.07 -1.21 -9.06
C THR A 87 -2.66 -1.25 -8.47
N GLY A 88 -2.13 -0.10 -8.05
CA GLY A 88 -0.80 0.00 -7.45
C GLY A 88 -0.65 -0.83 -6.18
N MET A 89 -1.68 -0.84 -5.33
CA MET A 89 -1.66 -1.59 -4.07
C MET A 89 -1.82 -3.11 -4.24
N LEU A 90 -2.18 -3.62 -5.42
CA LEU A 90 -2.13 -5.07 -5.68
C LEU A 90 -0.70 -5.62 -5.56
N PHE A 91 0.32 -4.77 -5.75
CA PHE A 91 1.71 -5.13 -5.53
C PHE A 91 2.04 -5.46 -4.07
N MET A 92 1.15 -5.22 -3.10
CA MET A 92 1.34 -5.67 -1.72
C MET A 92 1.19 -7.19 -1.55
N ILE A 93 0.39 -7.84 -2.41
CA ILE A 93 0.07 -9.27 -2.32
C ILE A 93 1.32 -10.15 -2.29
N PRO A 94 2.30 -10.03 -3.22
CA PRO A 94 3.51 -10.85 -3.17
C PRO A 94 4.32 -10.66 -1.88
N PHE A 95 4.37 -9.44 -1.32
CA PHE A 95 5.07 -9.20 -0.05
C PHE A 95 4.35 -9.81 1.16
N ALA A 96 3.01 -9.78 1.17
CA ALA A 96 2.23 -10.47 2.20
C ALA A 96 2.45 -11.98 2.15
N ALA A 97 2.48 -12.57 0.94
CA ALA A 97 2.81 -13.98 0.77
C ALA A 97 4.24 -14.29 1.24
N LEU A 98 5.23 -13.47 0.86
CA LEU A 98 6.62 -13.65 1.30
C LEU A 98 6.77 -13.52 2.82
N ALA A 99 6.04 -12.60 3.46
CA ALA A 99 6.05 -12.47 4.91
C ALA A 99 5.54 -13.76 5.58
N VAL A 100 4.41 -14.31 5.11
CA VAL A 100 3.85 -15.57 5.62
C VAL A 100 4.86 -16.72 5.47
N LEU A 101 5.47 -16.85 4.30
CA LEU A 101 6.50 -17.88 4.06
C LEU A 101 7.70 -17.68 4.99
N ALA A 102 8.19 -16.45 5.13
CA ALA A 102 9.34 -16.15 5.97
C ALA A 102 9.08 -16.49 7.45
N GLN A 103 7.94 -16.07 8.00
CA GLN A 103 7.61 -16.29 9.40
C GLN A 103 7.35 -17.76 9.71
N PHE A 104 6.49 -18.43 8.93
CA PHE A 104 5.96 -19.75 9.30
C PHE A 104 6.71 -20.93 8.69
N ILE A 105 7.41 -20.74 7.56
CA ILE A 105 8.17 -21.82 6.91
C ILE A 105 9.66 -21.69 7.22
N LEU A 106 10.22 -20.47 7.11
CA LEU A 106 11.65 -20.24 7.29
C LEU A 106 12.02 -19.90 8.75
N GLY A 107 11.04 -19.54 9.59
CA GLY A 107 11.27 -19.11 10.97
C GLY A 107 12.01 -17.77 11.07
N TRP A 108 11.91 -16.93 10.04
CA TRP A 108 12.54 -15.61 10.00
C TRP A 108 11.56 -14.54 10.46
N ASP A 109 11.97 -13.73 11.44
CA ASP A 109 11.22 -12.54 11.83
C ASP A 109 11.44 -11.40 10.81
N ALA A 110 10.70 -11.48 9.70
CA ALA A 110 10.82 -10.57 8.56
C ALA A 110 9.51 -9.83 8.24
N VAL A 111 8.52 -9.89 9.12
CA VAL A 111 7.20 -9.26 8.89
C VAL A 111 7.35 -7.76 8.66
N MET A 112 8.17 -7.09 9.48
CA MET A 112 8.39 -5.64 9.38
C MET A 112 9.02 -5.20 8.05
N PRO A 113 10.16 -5.76 7.60
CA PRO A 113 10.74 -5.37 6.31
C PRO A 113 9.84 -5.68 5.12
N PHE A 114 9.09 -6.80 5.13
CA PHE A 114 8.13 -7.09 4.06
C PHE A 114 6.96 -6.12 4.02
N ALA A 115 6.38 -5.76 5.18
CA ALA A 115 5.32 -4.77 5.24
C ALA A 115 5.78 -3.39 4.74
N SER A 116 6.99 -2.98 5.11
CA SER A 116 7.61 -1.72 4.64
C SER A 116 7.82 -1.71 3.12
N ALA A 117 8.43 -2.77 2.59
CA ALA A 117 8.67 -2.92 1.15
C ALA A 117 7.35 -2.97 0.37
N ALA A 118 6.32 -3.60 0.93
CA ALA A 118 4.98 -3.65 0.34
C ALA A 118 4.40 -2.24 0.19
N ILE A 119 4.40 -1.44 1.27
CA ILE A 119 3.84 -0.08 1.28
C ILE A 119 4.60 0.83 0.32
N MET A 120 5.95 0.78 0.34
CA MET A 120 6.78 1.58 -0.58
C MET A 120 6.52 1.22 -2.03
N THR A 121 6.56 -0.07 -2.37
CA THR A 121 6.35 -0.54 -3.74
C THR A 121 4.94 -0.19 -4.22
N ALA A 122 3.94 -0.42 -3.37
CA ALA A 122 2.55 -0.12 -3.69
C ALA A 122 2.32 1.37 -3.97
N ALA A 123 2.90 2.26 -3.16
CA ALA A 123 2.79 3.70 -3.36
C ALA A 123 3.52 4.17 -4.63
N ALA A 124 4.74 3.68 -4.86
CA ALA A 124 5.50 3.99 -6.06
C ALA A 124 4.73 3.54 -7.32
N THR A 125 4.21 2.32 -7.33
CA THR A 125 3.41 1.79 -8.44
C THR A 125 2.09 2.55 -8.59
N SER A 126 1.43 2.94 -7.50
CA SER A 126 0.23 3.80 -7.60
C SER A 126 0.54 5.12 -8.33
N GLY A 127 1.72 5.67 -8.11
CA GLY A 127 2.24 6.83 -8.83
C GLY A 127 2.45 6.59 -10.32
N THR A 128 3.05 5.44 -10.68
CA THR A 128 3.25 5.07 -12.09
C THR A 128 1.94 4.75 -12.80
N GLU A 129 0.94 4.18 -12.11
CA GLU A 129 -0.41 3.96 -12.63
C GLU A 129 -1.12 5.28 -12.95
N VAL A 130 -0.92 6.32 -12.14
CA VAL A 130 -1.41 7.68 -12.45
C VAL A 130 -0.72 8.24 -13.70
N MET A 131 0.57 7.98 -13.88
CA MET A 131 1.30 8.41 -15.09
C MET A 131 0.77 7.77 -16.37
N LYS A 132 0.38 6.49 -16.32
CA LYS A 132 -0.28 5.79 -17.44
C LYS A 132 -1.59 6.45 -17.86
N LYS A 133 -2.25 7.17 -16.95
CA LYS A 133 -3.50 7.91 -17.20
C LYS A 133 -3.28 9.33 -17.74
N GLY A 134 -2.04 9.69 -18.06
CA GLY A 134 -1.69 10.99 -18.65
C GLY A 134 -1.05 11.98 -17.67
N ALA A 135 -0.77 11.56 -16.43
CA ALA A 135 -0.07 12.41 -15.48
C ALA A 135 1.42 12.50 -15.83
N GLN A 136 1.98 13.70 -15.84
CA GLN A 136 3.39 13.88 -16.17
C GLN A 136 4.22 14.31 -14.95
N GLY A 137 5.48 13.85 -14.96
CA GLY A 137 6.50 14.24 -14.00
C GLY A 137 6.79 13.21 -12.90
N ILE A 138 8.05 13.17 -12.48
CA ILE A 138 8.56 12.27 -11.43
C ILE A 138 7.91 12.50 -10.06
N LYS A 139 7.31 13.67 -9.84
CA LYS A 139 6.54 14.02 -8.64
C LYS A 139 5.44 13.00 -8.31
N ASN A 140 4.84 12.39 -9.34
CA ASN A 140 3.76 11.41 -9.19
C ASN A 140 4.23 10.10 -8.58
N VAL A 141 5.53 9.80 -8.64
CA VAL A 141 6.13 8.64 -7.96
C VAL A 141 6.81 9.09 -6.67
N MET A 142 7.54 10.21 -6.71
CA MET A 142 8.34 10.69 -5.57
C MET A 142 7.50 11.07 -4.35
N ILE A 143 6.38 11.78 -4.54
CA ILE A 143 5.53 12.22 -3.41
C ILE A 143 4.82 11.04 -2.76
N PRO A 144 4.17 10.11 -3.49
CA PRO A 144 3.64 8.88 -2.91
C PRO A 144 4.69 8.04 -2.19
N SER A 145 5.89 7.90 -2.75
CA SER A 145 6.97 7.15 -2.11
C SER A 145 7.47 7.80 -0.81
N LEU A 146 7.54 9.14 -0.77
CA LEU A 146 7.90 9.86 0.46
C LEU A 146 6.82 9.70 1.54
N LEU A 147 5.54 9.79 1.15
CA LEU A 147 4.43 9.47 2.05
C LEU A 147 4.53 8.04 2.56
N ALA A 148 4.80 7.08 1.68
CA ALA A 148 4.95 5.67 2.02
C ALA A 148 6.11 5.42 2.98
N PHE A 149 7.22 6.15 2.82
CA PHE A 149 8.33 6.12 3.75
C PHE A 149 7.91 6.58 5.15
N VAL A 150 7.18 7.69 5.26
CA VAL A 150 6.67 8.19 6.55
C VAL A 150 5.68 7.21 7.16
N LEU A 151 4.74 6.69 6.38
CA LEU A 151 3.73 5.73 6.85
C LEU A 151 4.37 4.41 7.30
N SER A 152 5.33 3.89 6.52
CA SER A 152 6.06 2.67 6.84
C SER A 152 6.89 2.83 8.11
N THR A 153 7.63 3.94 8.24
CA THR A 153 8.42 4.24 9.43
C THR A 153 7.52 4.40 10.65
N GLY A 154 6.41 5.13 10.52
CA GLY A 154 5.42 5.29 11.59
C GLY A 154 4.82 3.95 12.03
N TRP A 155 4.48 3.08 11.07
CA TRP A 155 4.01 1.73 11.35
C TRP A 155 5.05 0.89 12.09
N MET A 156 6.32 0.92 11.67
CA MET A 156 7.41 0.19 12.34
C MET A 156 7.60 0.64 13.78
N ILE A 157 7.54 1.95 14.05
CA ILE A 157 7.60 2.50 15.42
C ILE A 157 6.41 2.00 16.23
N LEU A 158 5.19 2.09 15.68
CA LEU A 158 3.96 1.60 16.35
C LEU A 158 4.03 0.10 16.64
N ALA A 159 4.57 -0.70 15.72
CA ALA A 159 4.79 -2.13 15.91
C ALA A 159 5.84 -2.44 17.00
N GLY A 160 6.89 -1.62 17.08
CA GLY A 160 7.94 -1.75 18.09
C GLY A 160 7.49 -1.38 19.51
N ILE A 161 6.56 -0.43 19.67
CA ILE A 161 6.06 0.02 20.98
C ILE A 161 4.84 -0.75 21.48
N LEU A 162 4.19 -1.55 20.62
CA LEU A 162 3.13 -2.46 21.03
C LEU A 162 3.65 -3.32 22.20
N PRO A 163 2.82 -3.69 23.19
CA PRO A 163 3.17 -4.66 24.21
C PRO A 163 3.40 -6.05 23.59
#